data_AF-A0A972C0N8-F1
#
_entry.id   AF-A0A972C0N8-F1
#
_cell.length_a   1.000
_cell.length_b   1.000
_cell.length_c   1.000
_cell.angle_alpha   90.00
_cell.angle_beta   90.00
_cell.angle_gamma   90.00
#
_symmetry.space_group_name_H-M   'P 1'
#
loop_
_entity.id
_entity.type
_entity.pdbx_description
1 polymer ?
#
loop_
_entity_poly.entity_id
_entity_poly.type
_entity_poly.pdbx_seq_one_letter_code
_entity_poly.pdbx_strand_id
1 'polypeptide(L)'
;MKISSGRSRRSAGSGGAPERARQKRVGQTGATFIESLHKAERDHLRRSLDELIPLLDQAAADLLNTRTLRNFNRYRDLVREFLDHVMRETNQVREISGFSGGRLKIMVVVQKVNAALEEMAREVLAAHAEGLRLLQLVDEIRGLLLDLYT
;
A
#
# COMPACT_ATOMS: atom_id res chain seq x y z
N MET A 1 -85.01 -23.12 33.90
CA MET A 1 -85.39 -23.55 32.54
C MET A 1 -84.13 -23.78 31.73
N LYS A 2 -83.94 -25.01 31.23
CA LYS A 2 -82.87 -25.48 30.33
C LYS A 2 -83.42 -25.54 28.90
N ILE A 3 -82.58 -25.24 27.90
CA ILE A 3 -82.46 -25.82 26.53
C ILE A 3 -81.23 -25.10 25.90
N SER A 4 -80.07 -25.67 25.53
CA SER A 4 -79.68 -26.80 24.64
C SER A 4 -80.43 -26.76 23.30
N SER A 5 -79.86 -26.77 22.10
CA SER A 5 -78.60 -27.32 21.59
C SER A 5 -78.55 -27.17 20.06
N GLY A 6 -77.34 -27.18 19.46
CA GLY A 6 -77.06 -27.64 18.08
C GLY A 6 -76.83 -26.51 17.06
N ARG A 7 -75.89 -26.56 16.11
CA ARG A 7 -74.96 -27.60 15.60
C ARG A 7 -73.93 -26.88 14.68
N SER A 8 -72.64 -26.88 15.01
CA SER A 8 -71.52 -27.58 14.34
C SER A 8 -71.40 -27.53 12.79
N ARG A 9 -70.35 -26.84 12.29
CA ARG A 9 -69.22 -27.33 11.45
C ARG A 9 -68.86 -26.43 10.25
N ARG A 10 -67.58 -26.01 10.24
CA ARG A 10 -66.58 -25.96 9.14
C ARG A 10 -65.70 -24.72 9.33
N SER A 11 -64.39 -24.68 9.11
CA SER A 11 -63.29 -25.66 9.02
C SER A 11 -62.02 -24.81 8.80
N ALA A 12 -60.92 -25.19 9.46
CA ALA A 12 -59.53 -24.99 9.05
C ALA A 12 -59.07 -23.57 8.66
N GLY A 13 -58.34 -22.95 9.58
CA GLY A 13 -57.37 -21.89 9.31
C GLY A 13 -56.14 -22.12 10.19
N SER A 14 -55.24 -22.99 9.72
CA SER A 14 -53.89 -23.21 10.28
C SER A 14 -53.16 -21.87 10.43
N GLY A 15 -52.63 -21.55 11.60
CA GLY A 15 -51.27 -21.95 11.95
C GLY A 15 -50.25 -20.96 11.36
N GLY A 16 -50.05 -19.82 12.02
CA GLY A 16 -48.99 -18.86 11.72
C GLY A 16 -48.04 -18.75 12.91
N ALA A 17 -47.12 -19.71 13.04
CA ALA A 17 -45.93 -19.56 13.87
C ALA A 17 -45.02 -18.47 13.25
N PRO A 18 -44.19 -17.77 14.05
CA PRO A 18 -43.38 -16.68 13.54
C PRO A 18 -42.36 -17.23 12.55
N GLU A 19 -42.43 -16.76 11.32
CA GLU A 19 -41.49 -17.11 10.27
C GLU A 19 -40.11 -16.63 10.69
N ARG A 20 -39.26 -17.64 10.91
CA ARG A 20 -37.92 -17.52 11.44
C ARG A 20 -37.12 -16.52 10.63
N ALA A 21 -36.52 -15.57 11.34
CA ALA A 21 -35.35 -14.84 10.87
C ALA A 21 -34.27 -15.86 10.44
N ARG A 22 -34.21 -16.16 9.15
CA ARG A 22 -33.09 -16.86 8.53
C ARG A 22 -32.66 -16.14 7.27
N GLN A 23 -31.45 -15.60 7.40
CA GLN A 23 -30.42 -15.54 6.37
C GLN A 23 -30.53 -14.45 5.29
N LYS A 24 -29.88 -13.32 5.56
CA LYS A 24 -28.94 -12.70 4.62
C LYS A 24 -27.64 -12.35 5.34
N ARG A 25 -26.83 -13.38 5.67
CA ARG A 25 -25.45 -13.24 6.16
C ARG A 25 -24.41 -13.74 5.14
N VAL A 26 -24.78 -13.86 3.87
CA VAL A 26 -23.87 -14.38 2.83
C VAL A 26 -23.01 -13.26 2.20
N GLY A 27 -23.38 -11.98 2.36
CA GLY A 27 -22.61 -10.84 1.83
C GLY A 27 -21.58 -10.22 2.78
N GLN A 28 -21.71 -10.44 4.10
CA GLN A 28 -20.84 -9.80 5.10
C GLN A 28 -19.46 -10.46 5.23
N THR A 29 -19.36 -11.76 4.95
CA THR A 29 -18.09 -12.52 5.08
C THR A 29 -17.10 -12.23 3.94
N GLY A 30 -17.60 -11.97 2.73
CA GLY A 30 -16.76 -11.61 1.58
C GLY A 30 -16.13 -10.21 1.72
N ALA A 31 -16.93 -9.22 2.14
CA ALA A 31 -16.44 -7.86 2.37
C ALA A 31 -15.38 -7.82 3.50
N THR A 32 -15.56 -8.61 4.56
CA THR A 32 -14.61 -8.69 5.68
C THR A 32 -13.31 -9.44 5.33
N PHE A 33 -13.37 -10.44 4.45
CA PHE A 33 -12.16 -11.10 3.95
C PHE A 33 -11.31 -10.18 3.07
N ILE A 34 -11.93 -9.48 2.12
CA ILE A 34 -11.23 -8.55 1.21
C ILE A 34 -10.59 -7.40 2.00
N GLU A 35 -11.29 -6.84 2.99
CA GLU A 35 -10.71 -5.82 3.88
C GLU A 35 -9.51 -6.35 4.68
N SER A 36 -9.61 -7.57 5.20
CA SER A 36 -8.50 -8.22 5.93
C SER A 36 -7.31 -8.51 5.02
N LEU A 37 -7.55 -8.89 3.76
CA LEU A 37 -6.51 -9.11 2.75
C LEU A 37 -5.78 -7.81 2.43
N HIS A 38 -6.49 -6.72 2.13
CA HIS A 38 -5.87 -5.41 1.87
C HIS A 38 -5.12 -4.85 3.08
N LYS A 39 -5.59 -5.14 4.29
CA LYS A 39 -4.83 -4.81 5.49
C LYS A 39 -3.52 -5.60 5.55
N ALA A 40 -3.56 -6.91 5.31
CA ALA A 40 -2.37 -7.75 5.29
C ALA A 40 -1.36 -7.35 4.19
N GLU A 41 -1.83 -6.96 3.00
CA GLU A 41 -1.00 -6.45 1.90
C GLU A 41 -0.31 -5.13 2.28
N ARG A 42 -1.04 -4.17 2.88
CA ARG A 42 -0.47 -2.92 3.38
C ARG A 42 0.55 -3.16 4.50
N ASP A 43 0.24 -4.04 5.43
CA ASP A 43 1.17 -4.40 6.52
C ASP A 43 2.43 -5.07 5.97
N HIS A 44 2.29 -5.94 4.95
CA HIS A 44 3.43 -6.56 4.28
C HIS A 44 4.31 -5.51 3.58
N LEU A 45 3.72 -4.62 2.79
CA LEU A 45 4.45 -3.53 2.15
C LEU A 45 5.21 -2.71 3.18
N ARG A 46 4.54 -2.30 4.25
CA ARG A 46 5.16 -1.47 5.30
C ARG A 46 6.39 -2.15 5.89
N ARG A 47 6.32 -3.45 6.19
CA ARG A 47 7.48 -4.23 6.65
C ARG A 47 8.60 -4.26 5.63
N SER A 48 8.30 -4.50 4.34
CA SER A 48 9.32 -4.48 3.28
C SER A 48 10.01 -3.11 3.18
N LEU A 49 9.26 -2.01 3.28
CA LEU A 49 9.83 -0.66 3.27
C LEU A 49 10.66 -0.38 4.53
N ASP A 50 10.19 -0.83 5.71
CA ASP A 50 10.92 -0.70 6.99
C ASP A 50 12.26 -1.47 6.96
N GLU A 51 12.35 -2.57 6.21
CA GLU A 51 13.59 -3.33 5.96
C GLU A 51 14.52 -2.65 4.96
N LEU A 52 13.98 -1.96 3.94
CA LEU A 52 14.77 -1.29 2.90
C LEU A 52 15.41 0.02 3.36
N ILE A 53 14.74 0.79 4.23
CA ILE A 53 15.27 2.06 4.75
C ILE A 53 16.67 1.93 5.38
N PRO A 54 16.92 1.00 6.32
CA PRO A 54 18.26 0.87 6.91
C PRO A 54 19.30 0.42 5.89
N LEU A 55 18.93 -0.38 4.89
CA LEU A 55 19.83 -0.77 3.80
C LEU A 55 20.19 0.42 2.90
N LEU A 56 19.22 1.30 2.62
CA LEU A 56 19.44 2.55 1.90
C LEU A 56 20.37 3.49 2.68
N ASP A 57 20.14 3.67 3.98
CA ASP A 57 20.97 4.52 4.84
C ASP A 57 22.43 4.01 4.87
N GLN A 58 22.63 2.69 4.94
CA GLN A 58 23.98 2.09 4.84
C GLN A 58 24.62 2.28 3.48
N ALA A 59 23.89 2.03 2.39
CA ALA A 59 24.42 2.21 1.03
C ALA A 59 24.74 3.67 0.72
N ALA A 60 23.96 4.61 1.25
CA ALA A 60 24.22 6.04 1.19
C ALA A 60 25.53 6.41 1.91
N ALA A 61 25.74 5.93 3.13
CA ALA A 61 26.98 6.16 3.87
C ALA A 61 28.21 5.60 3.13
N ASP A 62 28.12 4.37 2.62
CA ASP A 62 29.17 3.73 1.82
C ASP A 62 29.50 4.53 0.54
N LEU A 63 28.47 5.06 -0.12
CA LEU A 63 28.61 5.92 -1.30
C LEU A 63 29.32 7.23 -0.96
N LEU A 64 28.91 7.92 0.10
CA LEU A 64 29.50 9.20 0.50
C LEU A 64 30.98 9.07 0.91
N ASN A 65 31.33 7.95 1.54
CA ASN A 65 32.68 7.67 2.04
C ASN A 65 33.69 7.37 0.93
N THR A 66 33.32 6.52 -0.05
CA THR A 66 34.29 6.00 -1.05
C THR A 66 34.00 6.44 -2.48
N ARG A 67 32.77 6.89 -2.77
CA ARG A 67 32.34 7.47 -4.07
C ARG A 67 32.68 6.62 -5.29
N THR A 68 32.52 5.31 -5.15
CA THR A 68 32.77 4.38 -6.26
C THR A 68 31.50 4.12 -7.06
N LEU A 69 31.65 3.84 -8.36
CA LEU A 69 30.54 3.42 -9.22
C LEU A 69 29.82 2.18 -8.68
N ARG A 70 30.56 1.28 -8.00
CA ARG A 70 30.01 0.11 -7.32
C ARG A 70 29.03 0.50 -6.22
N ASN A 71 29.40 1.44 -5.36
CA ASN A 71 28.52 1.88 -4.28
C ASN A 71 27.34 2.70 -4.80
N PHE A 72 27.55 3.49 -5.86
CA PHE A 72 26.45 4.17 -6.55
C PHE A 72 25.43 3.17 -7.10
N ASN A 73 25.89 2.14 -7.82
CA ASN A 73 25.00 1.11 -8.36
C ASN A 73 24.22 0.41 -7.23
N ARG A 74 24.88 0.06 -6.11
CA ARG A 74 24.21 -0.52 -4.95
C ARG A 74 23.11 0.40 -4.39
N TYR A 75 23.40 1.68 -4.20
CA TYR A 75 22.42 2.65 -3.72
C TYR A 75 21.25 2.80 -4.70
N ARG A 76 21.54 2.97 -5.99
CA ARG A 76 20.52 3.06 -7.06
C ARG A 76 19.60 1.83 -7.09
N ASP A 77 20.17 0.63 -6.97
CA ASP A 77 19.38 -0.61 -7.06
C ASP A 77 18.42 -0.74 -5.86
N LEU A 78 18.85 -0.34 -4.65
CA LEU A 78 17.96 -0.27 -3.48
C LEU A 78 16.87 0.80 -3.62
N VAL A 79 17.21 1.98 -4.16
CA VAL A 79 16.21 3.04 -4.42
C VAL A 79 15.17 2.54 -5.42
N ARG A 80 15.60 1.83 -6.47
CA ARG A 80 14.71 1.22 -7.46
C ARG A 80 13.79 0.19 -6.81
N GLU A 81 14.34 -0.70 -5.99
CA GLU A 81 13.56 -1.71 -5.27
C GLU A 81 12.49 -1.06 -4.38
N PHE A 82 12.85 -0.01 -3.63
CA PHE A 82 11.89 0.76 -2.84
C PHE A 82 10.76 1.34 -3.69
N LEU A 83 11.08 2.01 -4.80
CA LEU A 83 10.09 2.60 -5.69
C LEU A 83 9.18 1.52 -6.33
N ASP A 84 9.73 0.36 -6.69
CA ASP A 84 8.97 -0.75 -7.23
C ASP A 84 7.97 -1.30 -6.19
N HIS A 85 8.35 -1.37 -4.91
CA HIS A 85 7.45 -1.76 -3.82
C HIS A 85 6.29 -0.76 -3.65
N VAL A 86 6.59 0.55 -3.63
CA VAL A 86 5.56 1.59 -3.53
C VAL A 86 4.62 1.54 -4.73
N MET A 87 5.14 1.41 -5.96
CA MET A 87 4.32 1.39 -7.17
C MET A 87 3.34 0.21 -7.20
N ARG A 88 3.74 -0.98 -6.71
CA ARG A 88 2.86 -2.17 -6.67
C ARG A 88 1.59 -1.91 -5.87
N GLU A 89 1.68 -1.19 -4.76
CA GLU A 89 0.51 -0.88 -3.91
C GLU A 89 -0.45 0.10 -4.59
N THR A 90 0.06 1.10 -5.31
CA THR A 90 -0.79 2.06 -6.04
C THR A 90 -1.68 1.41 -7.10
N ASN A 91 -1.20 0.32 -7.70
CA ASN A 91 -1.98 -0.43 -8.69
C ASN A 91 -3.10 -1.25 -8.02
N GLN A 92 -2.87 -1.76 -6.80
CA GLN A 92 -3.88 -2.53 -6.04
C GLN A 92 -5.01 -1.63 -5.53
N VAL A 93 -4.69 -0.43 -5.02
CA VAL A 93 -5.70 0.53 -4.50
C VAL A 93 -6.66 1.05 -5.60
N ARG A 94 -6.22 0.99 -6.87
CA ARG A 94 -6.96 1.45 -8.03
C ARG A 94 -8.19 0.60 -8.35
N GLU A 95 -8.17 -0.69 -8.02
CA GLU A 95 -9.34 -1.57 -8.23
C GLU A 95 -10.53 -1.20 -7.32
N ILE A 96 -10.29 -0.43 -6.24
CA ILE A 96 -11.26 -0.27 -5.16
C ILE A 96 -11.81 1.16 -5.05
N SER A 97 -11.03 2.19 -5.42
CA SER A 97 -11.32 3.58 -4.97
C SER A 97 -11.47 4.65 -6.06
N GLY A 98 -11.10 4.39 -7.33
CA GLY A 98 -11.27 5.36 -8.43
C GLY A 98 -10.53 6.70 -8.30
N PHE A 99 -9.73 6.91 -7.24
CA PHE A 99 -9.07 8.18 -6.94
C PHE A 99 -7.67 8.26 -7.58
N SER A 100 -7.50 9.12 -8.58
CA SER A 100 -6.28 9.21 -9.41
C SER A 100 -5.17 10.12 -8.84
N GLY A 101 -5.42 10.86 -7.76
CA GLY A 101 -4.50 11.87 -7.23
C GLY A 101 -3.20 11.31 -6.64
N GLY A 102 -3.26 10.17 -5.94
CA GLY A 102 -2.09 9.55 -5.32
C GLY A 102 -1.05 9.08 -6.35
N ARG A 103 -1.51 8.49 -7.46
CA ARG A 103 -0.63 8.01 -8.54
C ARG A 103 0.14 9.14 -9.20
N LEU A 104 -0.52 10.28 -9.46
CA LEU A 104 0.16 11.43 -10.06
C LEU A 104 1.28 11.94 -9.14
N LYS A 105 1.00 12.04 -7.82
CA LYS A 105 2.02 12.42 -6.82
C LYS A 105 3.21 11.45 -6.87
N ILE A 106 2.96 10.15 -6.87
CA ILE A 106 4.00 9.12 -6.88
C ILE A 106 4.82 9.17 -8.16
N MET A 107 4.18 9.33 -9.32
CA MET A 107 4.88 9.49 -10.60
C MET A 107 5.79 10.73 -10.61
N VAL A 108 5.33 11.85 -10.06
CA VAL A 108 6.16 13.07 -9.94
C VAL A 108 7.36 12.83 -9.01
N VAL A 109 7.17 12.15 -7.87
CA VAL A 109 8.26 11.81 -6.97
C VAL A 109 9.28 10.91 -7.66
N VAL A 110 8.83 9.86 -8.36
CA VAL A 110 9.70 8.95 -9.11
C VAL A 110 10.53 9.69 -10.15
N GLN A 111 9.92 10.63 -10.87
CA GLN A 111 10.65 11.47 -11.84
C GLN A 111 11.75 12.30 -11.17
N LYS A 112 11.47 12.90 -10.00
CA LYS A 112 12.47 13.65 -9.23
C LYS A 112 13.60 12.76 -8.73
N VAL A 113 13.27 11.58 -8.19
CA VAL A 113 14.27 10.60 -7.73
C VAL A 113 15.17 10.16 -8.88
N ASN A 114 14.61 9.89 -10.05
CA ASN A 114 15.40 9.53 -11.24
C ASN A 114 16.35 10.66 -11.67
N ALA A 115 15.87 11.91 -11.69
CA ALA A 115 16.71 13.06 -12.01
C ALA A 115 17.87 13.23 -11.00
N ALA A 116 17.60 13.05 -9.70
CA ALA A 116 18.63 13.10 -8.67
C ALA A 116 19.64 11.94 -8.81
N LEU A 117 19.22 10.73 -9.17
CA LEU A 117 20.10 9.59 -9.44
C LEU A 117 20.98 9.83 -10.68
N GLU A 118 20.45 10.45 -11.74
CA GLU A 118 21.23 10.83 -12.91
C GLU A 118 22.30 11.87 -12.57
N GLU A 119 21.96 12.85 -11.73
CA GLU A 119 22.93 13.83 -11.26
C GLU A 119 23.98 13.21 -10.36
N MET A 120 23.57 12.32 -9.45
CA MET A 120 24.47 11.56 -8.60
C MET A 120 25.47 10.72 -9.41
N ALA A 121 25.03 10.12 -10.52
CA ALA A 121 25.93 9.41 -11.43
C ALA A 121 27.00 10.33 -12.03
N ARG A 122 26.62 11.56 -12.41
CA ARG A 122 27.58 12.56 -12.93
C ARG A 122 28.58 12.98 -11.87
N GLU A 123 28.12 13.23 -10.65
CA GLU A 123 28.99 13.59 -9.52
C GLU A 123 29.98 12.46 -9.18
N VAL A 124 29.54 11.19 -9.19
CA VAL A 124 30.42 10.04 -8.93
C VAL A 124 31.52 9.90 -9.99
N LEU A 125 31.27 10.31 -11.23
CA LEU A 125 32.23 10.25 -12.34
C LEU A 125 33.12 11.50 -12.44
N ALA A 126 32.77 12.59 -11.77
CA ALA A 126 33.50 13.84 -11.87
C ALA A 126 34.81 13.81 -11.06
N ALA A 127 35.93 14.14 -11.71
CA ALA A 127 37.26 14.14 -11.10
C ALA A 127 37.46 15.19 -9.97
N HIS A 128 36.57 16.19 -9.90
CA HIS A 128 36.60 17.27 -8.90
C HIS A 128 35.29 17.37 -8.10
N ALA A 129 34.57 16.26 -7.94
CA ALA A 129 33.26 16.24 -7.29
C ALA A 129 33.32 16.78 -5.85
N GLU A 130 32.56 17.83 -5.59
CA GLU A 130 32.38 18.36 -4.24
C GLU A 130 31.51 17.38 -3.46
N GLY A 131 32.07 16.77 -2.41
CA GLY A 131 31.34 15.80 -1.57
C GLY A 131 30.03 16.33 -1.00
N LEU A 132 29.92 17.65 -0.88
CA LEU A 132 28.72 18.34 -0.44
C LEU A 132 27.54 18.15 -1.39
N ARG A 133 27.76 18.17 -2.72
CA ARG A 133 26.66 17.98 -3.68
C ARG A 133 26.15 16.55 -3.65
N LEU A 134 27.05 15.57 -3.55
CA LEU A 134 26.68 14.17 -3.41
C LEU A 134 25.83 13.92 -2.15
N LEU A 135 26.19 14.56 -1.03
CA LEU A 135 25.40 14.51 0.21
C LEU A 135 24.00 15.10 0.02
N GLN A 136 23.89 16.27 -0.60
CA GLN A 136 22.60 16.89 -0.88
C GLN A 136 21.69 15.99 -1.72
N LEU A 137 22.24 15.31 -2.74
CA LEU A 137 21.48 14.39 -3.59
C LEU A 137 21.01 13.14 -2.82
N VAL A 138 21.84 12.62 -1.91
CA VAL A 138 21.44 11.53 -1.01
C VAL A 138 20.28 11.98 -0.12
N ASP A 139 20.37 13.14 0.50
CA ASP A 139 19.34 13.68 1.38
C ASP A 139 18.03 13.99 0.63
N GLU A 140 18.14 14.54 -0.59
CA GLU A 140 16.99 14.79 -1.45
C GLU A 140 16.25 13.50 -1.79
N ILE A 141 16.98 12.47 -2.25
CA ILE A 141 16.38 11.16 -2.54
C ILE A 141 15.74 10.60 -1.28
N ARG A 142 16.43 10.63 -0.13
CA ARG A 142 15.91 10.12 1.14
C ARG A 142 14.60 10.81 1.54
N GLY A 143 14.54 12.14 1.46
CA GLY A 143 13.32 12.90 1.72
C GLY A 143 12.17 12.51 0.80
N LEU A 144 12.44 12.42 -0.50
CA LEU A 144 11.46 11.99 -1.51
C LEU A 144 10.94 10.58 -1.25
N LEU A 145 11.78 9.64 -0.81
CA LEU A 145 11.34 8.28 -0.47
C LEU A 145 10.47 8.26 0.80
N LEU A 146 10.80 9.05 1.81
CA LEU A 146 10.00 9.17 3.04
C LEU A 146 8.62 9.82 2.79
N ASP A 147 8.54 10.74 1.83
CA ASP A 147 7.26 11.33 1.36
C ASP A 147 6.31 10.29 0.72
N LEU A 148 6.86 9.14 0.27
CA LEU A 148 6.11 8.00 -0.27
C LEU A 148 5.76 6.95 0.79
N TYR A 149 6.46 6.96 1.92
CA TYR A 149 6.22 6.07 3.05
C TYR A 149 5.06 6.54 3.95
N THR A 150 4.73 7.83 3.91
CA THR A 150 3.73 8.48 4.78
C THR A 150 2.31 8.37 4.24
#